data_AF-A0A9D3U6M1-F1
#
_entry.id   AF-A0A9D3U6M1-F1
#
_cell.length_a   1.000
_cell.length_b   1.000
_cell.length_c   1.000
_cell.angle_alpha   90.00
_cell.angle_beta   90.00
_cell.angle_gamma   90.00
#
_symmetry.space_group_name_H-M   'P 1'
#
loop_
_entity.id
_entity.type
_entity.pdbx_description
1 polymer ?
#
loop_
_entity_poly.entity_id
_entity_poly.type
_entity_poly.pdbx_seq_one_letter_code
_entity_poly.pdbx_strand_id
1 'polypeptide(L)'
;MVKTSPALGQGASALRDNAMDNVMTRRMGRCNVKLFVLISSPTLAKQVVRDQDMKFANRNPTIAALAFSFGGKDIAFTPYGPEWRMLGRIFVHEMQSDANLDAFYALRRNQVKKSVGDVYGKNGTAIDVGLLAFSTVINMITSMFWGGTLEGDIEANINAQFRDAVSGLLVLWGKPNISEFFPFLACFDIQGVQRDMKIASRLIEQIFDFVFL
;
A
#
# COMPACT_ATOMS: atom_id res chain seq x y z
N MET A 1 7.09 20.16 -16.23
CA MET A 1 7.52 19.12 -17.19
C MET A 1 7.78 17.85 -16.41
N VAL A 2 6.76 16.99 -16.29
CA VAL A 2 6.82 15.78 -15.46
C VAL A 2 7.55 14.69 -16.24
N LYS A 3 8.76 14.32 -15.81
CA LYS A 3 9.47 13.14 -16.33
C LYS A 3 9.02 11.92 -15.53
N THR A 4 8.06 11.17 -16.07
CA THR A 4 7.76 9.82 -15.60
C THR A 4 8.81 8.85 -16.11
N SER A 5 9.37 8.03 -15.22
CA SER A 5 10.35 6.99 -15.56
C SER A 5 9.76 5.98 -16.57
N PRO A 6 10.47 5.60 -17.67
CA PRO A 6 9.86 4.90 -18.81
C PRO A 6 9.73 3.37 -18.64
N ALA A 7 10.35 2.79 -17.61
CA ALA A 7 10.68 1.36 -17.62
C ALA A 7 9.48 0.41 -17.38
N LEU A 8 8.40 0.85 -16.72
CA LEU A 8 7.21 0.01 -16.50
C LEU A 8 6.09 0.25 -17.54
N GLY A 9 6.07 1.40 -18.22
CA GLY A 9 5.00 1.77 -19.14
C GLY A 9 5.12 1.14 -20.53
N GLN A 10 6.34 0.92 -21.02
CA GLN A 10 6.58 0.48 -22.40
C GLN A 10 6.20 -1.00 -22.63
N GLY A 11 6.34 -1.86 -21.63
CA GLY A 11 5.93 -3.27 -21.74
C GLY A 11 4.41 -3.47 -21.78
N ALA A 12 3.65 -2.55 -21.18
CA ALA A 12 2.20 -2.60 -21.15
C ALA A 12 1.57 -2.00 -22.42
N SER A 13 2.20 -0.99 -23.04
CA SER A 13 1.64 -0.36 -24.25
C SER A 13 1.69 -1.29 -25.47
N ALA A 14 2.68 -2.17 -25.56
CA ALA A 14 2.80 -3.14 -26.66
C ALA A 14 1.71 -4.24 -26.66
N LEU A 15 0.94 -4.36 -25.56
CA LEU A 15 -0.15 -5.34 -25.43
C LEU A 15 -1.54 -4.75 -25.70
N ARG A 16 -1.60 -3.43 -25.96
CA ARG A 16 -2.85 -2.67 -26.08
C ARG A 16 -3.47 -2.72 -27.48
N ASP A 17 -2.71 -3.15 -28.49
CA ASP A 17 -3.10 -3.06 -29.91
C ASP A 17 -4.01 -4.19 -30.41
N ASN A 18 -4.41 -5.14 -29.55
CA ASN A 18 -5.44 -6.12 -29.90
C ASN A 18 -6.73 -5.83 -29.11
N ALA A 19 -7.56 -4.97 -29.68
CA ALA A 19 -8.90 -4.68 -29.17
C ALA A 19 -9.90 -5.72 -29.69
N MET A 20 -10.14 -6.77 -28.91
CA MET A 20 -11.40 -7.54 -28.79
C MET A 20 -11.26 -8.46 -27.55
N ASP A 21 -12.04 -8.24 -26.49
CA ASP A 21 -12.22 -9.13 -25.32
C ASP A 21 -11.04 -10.04 -24.91
N ASN A 22 -9.86 -9.45 -24.68
CA ASN A 22 -8.66 -10.23 -24.46
C ASN A 22 -8.39 -10.53 -22.98
N VAL A 23 -8.42 -11.81 -22.65
CA VAL A 23 -7.75 -12.40 -21.48
C VAL A 23 -6.33 -12.74 -21.91
N MET A 24 -5.34 -12.00 -21.42
CA MET A 24 -3.95 -12.27 -21.78
C MET A 24 -3.27 -13.10 -20.69
N THR A 25 -2.82 -14.30 -21.06
CA THR A 25 -2.13 -15.21 -20.15
C THR A 25 -0.63 -15.15 -20.42
N ARG A 26 0.18 -14.76 -19.42
CA ARG A 26 1.64 -14.76 -19.54
C ARG A 26 2.25 -15.77 -18.57
N ARG A 27 2.93 -16.79 -19.11
CA ARG A 27 3.85 -17.67 -18.36
C ARG A 27 5.26 -17.11 -18.47
N MET A 28 5.88 -16.79 -17.34
CA MET A 28 7.23 -16.21 -17.30
C MET A 28 8.29 -17.31 -17.14
N GLY A 29 8.50 -18.18 -18.14
CA GLY A 29 9.59 -19.18 -18.16
C GLY A 29 9.17 -20.66 -18.06
N ARG A 30 10.16 -21.57 -18.02
CA ARG A 30 10.02 -23.05 -18.05
C ARG A 30 10.01 -23.75 -16.68
N CYS A 31 10.20 -23.02 -15.58
CA CYS A 31 10.08 -23.57 -14.22
C CYS A 31 8.61 -23.42 -13.75
N ASN A 32 8.22 -23.99 -12.60
CA ASN A 32 6.87 -23.82 -12.01
C ASN A 32 6.55 -22.34 -11.72
N VAL A 33 6.16 -21.59 -12.74
CA VAL A 33 6.01 -20.14 -12.70
C VAL A 33 4.53 -19.81 -12.48
N LYS A 34 4.27 -18.86 -11.57
CA LYS A 34 2.93 -18.32 -11.30
C LYS A 34 2.27 -17.85 -12.60
N LEU A 35 1.00 -18.21 -12.79
CA LEU A 35 0.20 -17.77 -13.93
C LEU A 35 -0.36 -16.38 -13.65
N PHE A 36 -0.12 -15.43 -14.55
CA PHE A 36 -0.74 -14.11 -14.49
C PHE A 36 -1.72 -13.94 -15.65
N VAL A 37 -2.92 -13.48 -15.30
CA VAL A 37 -3.98 -13.17 -16.24
C VAL A 37 -4.23 -11.67 -16.20
N LEU A 38 -4.00 -11.01 -17.34
CA LEU A 38 -4.27 -9.57 -17.50
C LEU A 38 -5.70 -9.38 -18.00
N ILE A 39 -6.46 -8.55 -17.27
CA ILE A 39 -7.80 -8.12 -17.64
C ILE A 39 -7.72 -6.66 -18.09
N SER A 40 -7.87 -6.42 -19.39
CA SER A 40 -7.77 -5.08 -19.99
C SER A 40 -9.10 -4.53 -20.51
N SER A 41 -10.19 -5.30 -20.41
CA SER A 41 -11.53 -4.89 -20.86
C SER A 41 -12.42 -4.49 -19.66
N PRO A 42 -13.14 -3.36 -19.72
CA PRO A 42 -14.09 -2.96 -18.67
C PRO A 42 -15.21 -3.97 -18.43
N THR A 43 -15.67 -4.65 -19.48
CA THR A 43 -16.72 -5.68 -19.37
C THR A 43 -16.23 -6.88 -18.57
N LEU A 44 -15.03 -7.37 -18.89
CA LEU A 44 -14.37 -8.46 -18.14
C LEU A 44 -14.03 -8.03 -16.72
N ALA A 45 -13.56 -6.79 -16.51
CA ALA A 45 -13.27 -6.26 -15.18
C ALA A 45 -14.53 -6.24 -14.30
N LYS A 46 -15.69 -5.83 -14.85
CA LYS A 46 -16.99 -5.92 -14.16
C LYS A 46 -17.33 -7.36 -13.79
N GLN A 47 -17.17 -8.30 -14.73
CA GLN A 47 -17.46 -9.71 -14.46
C GLN A 47 -16.62 -10.25 -13.31
N VAL A 48 -15.32 -9.93 -13.26
CA VAL A 48 -14.40 -10.43 -12.24
C VAL A 48 -14.58 -9.75 -10.89
N VAL A 49 -14.71 -8.42 -10.86
CA VAL A 49 -14.72 -7.63 -9.62
C VAL A 49 -16.12 -7.47 -9.02
N ARG A 50 -17.18 -7.72 -9.81
CA ARG A 50 -18.58 -7.57 -9.36
C ARG A 50 -19.40 -8.84 -9.51
N ASP A 51 -19.49 -9.39 -10.72
CA ASP A 51 -20.44 -10.48 -10.98
C ASP A 51 -19.94 -11.84 -10.44
N GLN A 52 -18.61 -12.00 -10.30
CA GLN A 52 -17.93 -13.18 -9.77
C GLN A 52 -16.95 -12.81 -8.63
N ASP A 53 -17.21 -11.71 -7.94
CA ASP A 53 -16.36 -11.13 -6.90
C ASP A 53 -15.88 -12.16 -5.87
N MET A 54 -16.77 -12.99 -5.33
CA MET A 54 -16.44 -14.02 -4.34
C MET A 54 -15.45 -15.06 -4.86
N LYS A 55 -15.46 -15.39 -6.16
CA LYS A 55 -14.51 -16.35 -6.74
C LYS A 55 -13.10 -15.77 -6.85
N PHE A 56 -13.00 -14.45 -7.02
CA PHE A 56 -11.75 -13.73 -7.22
C PHE A 56 -11.36 -12.85 -6.01
N ALA A 57 -12.05 -13.00 -4.88
CA ALA A 57 -11.83 -12.18 -3.69
C ALA A 57 -10.48 -12.47 -3.00
N ASN A 58 -9.96 -13.69 -3.15
CA ASN A 58 -8.69 -14.10 -2.54
C ASN A 58 -7.50 -13.48 -3.27
N ARG A 59 -6.55 -12.96 -2.49
CA ARG A 59 -5.31 -12.36 -3.00
C ARG A 59 -4.16 -13.35 -2.90
N ASN A 60 -3.17 -13.19 -3.79
CA ASN A 60 -1.89 -13.87 -3.70
C ASN A 60 -0.86 -12.88 -3.13
N PRO A 61 -0.65 -12.85 -1.80
CA PRO A 61 0.26 -11.89 -1.18
C PRO A 61 1.71 -12.13 -1.62
N THR A 62 2.46 -11.05 -1.77
CA THR A 62 3.91 -11.12 -1.95
C THR A 62 4.61 -11.51 -0.64
N ILE A 63 5.86 -11.93 -0.72
CA ILE A 63 6.75 -12.17 0.43
C ILE A 63 6.83 -10.93 1.32
N ALA A 64 6.88 -9.74 0.73
CA ALA A 64 6.84 -8.47 1.45
C ALA A 64 5.49 -8.28 2.17
N ALA A 65 4.38 -8.55 1.50
CA ALA A 65 3.06 -8.48 2.11
C ALA A 65 2.94 -9.48 3.27
N LEU A 66 3.33 -10.74 3.08
CA LEU A 66 3.29 -11.78 4.12
C LEU A 66 4.16 -11.42 5.33
N ALA A 67 5.34 -10.84 5.11
CA ALA A 67 6.25 -10.43 6.18
C ALA A 67 5.69 -9.31 7.06
N PHE A 68 4.89 -8.40 6.49
CA PHE A 68 4.24 -7.31 7.22
C PHE A 68 2.89 -7.72 7.84
N SER A 69 2.11 -8.53 7.13
CA SER A 69 0.72 -8.86 7.46
C SER A 69 0.57 -10.04 8.43
N PHE A 70 1.55 -10.32 9.27
CA PHE A 70 1.55 -11.48 10.18
C PHE A 70 1.27 -12.82 9.46
N GLY A 71 1.84 -12.97 8.26
CA GLY A 71 1.60 -14.13 7.40
C GLY A 71 0.28 -14.09 6.63
N GLY A 72 -0.26 -12.90 6.35
CA GLY A 72 -1.50 -12.72 5.59
C GLY A 72 -2.76 -12.69 6.44
N LYS A 73 -2.65 -12.40 7.74
CA LYS A 73 -3.76 -12.34 8.72
C LYS A 73 -4.24 -10.92 8.98
N ASP A 74 -4.17 -10.05 7.99
CA ASP A 74 -4.70 -8.69 8.05
C ASP A 74 -5.96 -8.53 7.20
N ILE A 75 -6.59 -7.36 7.25
CA ILE A 75 -7.81 -7.06 6.48
C ILE A 75 -7.60 -7.09 4.95
N ALA A 76 -6.37 -6.84 4.47
CA ALA A 76 -6.06 -6.73 3.06
C ALA A 76 -5.80 -8.09 2.39
N PHE A 77 -5.18 -9.04 3.11
CA PHE A 77 -4.69 -10.31 2.56
C PHE A 77 -5.32 -11.56 3.17
N THR A 78 -6.07 -11.46 4.28
CA THR A 78 -6.82 -12.61 4.84
C THR A 78 -7.76 -13.17 3.75
N PRO A 79 -7.75 -14.49 3.50
CA PRO A 79 -8.67 -15.10 2.54
C PRO A 79 -10.13 -14.81 2.86
N TYR A 80 -10.93 -14.63 1.81
CA TYR A 80 -12.35 -14.38 1.91
C TYR A 80 -13.04 -15.50 2.70
N GLY A 81 -13.79 -15.10 3.73
CA GLY A 81 -14.42 -16.01 4.67
C GLY A 81 -15.08 -15.27 5.82
N PRO A 82 -15.54 -15.98 6.87
CA PRO A 82 -16.10 -15.37 8.07
C PRO A 82 -15.15 -14.37 8.74
N GLU A 83 -13.86 -14.70 8.83
CA GLU A 83 -12.82 -13.85 9.43
C GLU A 83 -12.62 -12.56 8.64
N TRP A 84 -12.41 -12.64 7.33
CA TRP A 84 -12.29 -11.45 6.47
C TRP A 84 -13.52 -10.54 6.57
N ARG A 85 -14.74 -11.12 6.57
CA ARG A 85 -15.98 -10.35 6.73
C ARG A 85 -16.11 -9.70 8.11
N MET A 86 -15.59 -10.34 9.15
CA MET A 86 -15.53 -9.76 10.50
C MET A 86 -14.55 -8.58 10.53
N LEU A 87 -13.33 -8.75 10.05
CA LEU A 87 -12.32 -7.68 9.96
C LEU A 87 -12.84 -6.49 9.14
N GLY A 88 -13.48 -6.76 7.99
CA GLY A 88 -14.12 -5.74 7.16
C GLY A 88 -15.20 -4.95 7.90
N ARG A 89 -16.05 -5.63 8.68
CA ARG A 89 -17.08 -4.95 9.49
C ARG A 89 -16.46 -4.09 10.59
N ILE A 90 -15.46 -4.61 11.32
CA ILE A 90 -14.75 -3.86 12.36
C ILE A 90 -14.13 -2.61 11.74
N PHE A 91 -13.41 -2.74 10.63
CA PHE A 91 -12.76 -1.61 9.97
C PHE A 91 -13.75 -0.54 9.50
N VAL A 92 -14.87 -0.94 8.87
CA VAL A 92 -15.89 0.00 8.43
C VAL A 92 -16.55 0.70 9.62
N HIS A 93 -16.87 -0.03 10.68
CA HIS A 93 -17.57 0.51 11.84
C HIS A 93 -16.67 1.37 12.73
N GLU A 94 -15.46 0.89 13.03
CA GLU A 94 -14.54 1.51 14.00
C GLU A 94 -13.56 2.49 13.37
N MET A 95 -13.28 2.42 12.06
CA MET A 95 -12.32 3.33 11.42
C MET A 95 -12.93 4.21 10.34
N GLN A 96 -13.96 3.73 9.62
CA GLN A 96 -14.57 4.46 8.50
C GLN A 96 -16.02 4.89 8.73
N SER A 97 -16.53 4.84 9.96
CA SER A 97 -17.86 5.36 10.26
C SER A 97 -17.90 6.88 10.11
N ASP A 98 -19.06 7.41 9.73
CA ASP A 98 -19.26 8.85 9.57
C ASP A 98 -18.85 9.62 10.83
N ALA A 99 -19.19 9.08 12.02
CA ALA A 99 -18.80 9.65 13.31
C ALA A 99 -17.27 9.77 13.46
N ASN A 100 -16.51 8.73 13.13
CA ASN A 100 -15.05 8.77 13.23
C ASN A 100 -14.42 9.63 12.13
N LEU A 101 -14.97 9.61 10.93
CA LEU A 101 -14.56 10.51 9.87
C LEU A 101 -14.78 11.98 10.26
N ASP A 102 -15.89 12.30 10.93
CA ASP A 102 -16.17 13.65 11.43
C ASP A 102 -15.25 14.02 12.60
N ALA A 103 -14.99 13.10 13.53
CA ALA A 103 -14.05 13.31 14.64
C ALA A 103 -12.65 13.69 14.14
N PHE A 104 -12.17 13.05 13.06
CA PHE A 104 -10.87 13.34 12.46
C PHE A 104 -10.88 14.52 11.45
N TYR A 105 -12.02 15.15 11.19
CA TYR A 105 -12.15 16.21 10.18
C TYR A 105 -11.14 17.35 10.40
N ALA A 106 -11.02 17.81 11.65
CA ALA A 106 -10.11 18.90 12.00
C ALA A 106 -8.64 18.55 11.71
N LEU A 107 -8.21 17.32 12.05
CA LEU A 107 -6.85 16.84 11.78
C LEU A 107 -6.57 16.79 10.28
N ARG A 108 -7.48 16.19 9.48
CA ARG A 108 -7.34 16.13 8.02
C ARG A 108 -7.24 17.52 7.41
N ARG A 109 -8.14 18.42 7.82
CA ARG A 109 -8.15 19.81 7.35
C ARG A 109 -6.87 20.56 7.69
N ASN A 110 -6.35 20.37 8.91
CA ASN A 110 -5.11 21.00 9.35
C ASN A 110 -3.92 20.52 8.54
N GLN A 111 -3.82 19.22 8.25
CA GLN A 111 -2.71 18.69 7.46
C GLN A 111 -2.74 19.21 6.02
N VAL A 112 -3.92 19.29 5.39
CA VAL A 112 -4.05 19.89 4.06
C VAL A 112 -3.66 21.37 4.07
N LYS A 113 -4.09 22.13 5.09
CA LYS A 113 -3.70 23.54 5.24
C LYS A 113 -2.18 23.72 5.37
N LYS A 114 -1.51 22.88 6.17
CA LYS A 114 -0.04 22.88 6.30
C LYS A 114 0.62 22.68 4.93
N SER A 115 0.22 21.65 4.19
CA SER A 115 0.76 21.36 2.86
C SER A 115 0.51 22.50 1.86
N VAL A 116 -0.65 23.15 1.91
CA VAL A 116 -0.94 24.33 1.08
C VAL A 116 -0.06 25.51 1.48
N GLY A 117 0.13 25.75 2.78
CA GLY A 117 1.05 26.77 3.29
C GLY A 117 2.49 26.56 2.82
N ASP A 118 2.97 25.31 2.84
CA ASP A 118 4.31 24.94 2.36
C ASP A 118 4.50 25.25 0.86
N VAL A 119 3.43 25.09 0.06
CA VAL A 119 3.43 25.45 -1.37
C VAL A 119 3.50 26.96 -1.53
N TYR A 120 2.68 27.72 -0.81
CA TYR A 120 2.69 29.19 -0.87
C TYR A 120 4.04 29.78 -0.45
N GLY A 121 4.70 29.20 0.55
CA GLY A 121 6.04 29.60 0.99
C GLY A 121 7.15 29.34 -0.03
N LYS A 122 6.92 28.48 -1.03
CA LYS A 122 7.87 28.12 -2.08
C LYS A 122 7.55 28.79 -3.42
N ASN A 123 6.95 29.99 -3.39
CA ASN A 123 6.52 30.69 -4.59
C ASN A 123 7.64 30.78 -5.65
N GLY A 124 7.30 30.46 -6.90
CA GLY A 124 8.25 30.45 -8.02
C GLY A 124 9.17 29.22 -8.12
N THR A 125 9.09 28.27 -7.17
CA THR A 125 9.86 27.01 -7.20
C THR A 125 9.04 25.87 -7.80
N ALA A 126 9.66 24.99 -8.58
CA ALA A 126 9.01 23.77 -9.06
C ALA A 126 8.73 22.80 -7.89
N ILE A 127 7.52 22.25 -7.85
CA ILE A 127 7.06 21.35 -6.79
C ILE A 127 6.70 20.00 -7.41
N ASP A 128 7.19 18.92 -6.80
CA ASP A 128 6.71 17.58 -7.08
C ASP A 128 5.37 17.37 -6.36
N VAL A 129 4.28 17.48 -7.12
CA VAL A 129 2.92 17.32 -6.59
C VAL A 129 2.66 15.89 -6.11
N GLY A 130 3.30 14.88 -6.73
CA GLY A 130 3.15 13.49 -6.34
C GLY A 130 3.75 13.25 -4.96
N LEU A 131 4.98 13.72 -4.74
CA LEU A 131 5.65 13.65 -3.44
C LEU A 131 4.88 14.46 -2.39
N LEU A 132 4.44 15.69 -2.72
CA LEU A 132 3.66 16.52 -1.80
C LEU A 132 2.35 15.83 -1.37
N ALA A 133 1.59 15.29 -2.32
CA ALA A 133 0.33 14.59 -2.03
C ALA A 133 0.58 13.35 -1.17
N PHE A 134 1.60 12.56 -1.52
CA PHE A 134 2.00 11.37 -0.77
C PHE A 134 2.40 11.70 0.67
N SER A 135 3.30 12.66 0.88
CA SER A 135 3.68 13.12 2.22
C SER A 135 2.49 13.68 2.97
N THR A 136 1.59 14.43 2.33
CA THR A 136 0.38 14.96 2.97
C THR A 136 -0.52 13.84 3.50
N VAL A 137 -0.72 12.78 2.71
CA VAL A 137 -1.55 11.62 3.10
C VAL A 137 -0.91 10.85 4.25
N ILE A 138 0.40 10.57 4.20
CA ILE A 138 1.11 9.90 5.30
C ILE A 138 0.98 10.74 6.57
N ASN A 139 1.30 12.03 6.50
CA ASN A 139 1.24 12.93 7.65
C ASN A 139 -0.17 12.97 8.27
N MET A 140 -1.19 12.95 7.41
CA MET A 140 -2.58 12.96 7.82
C MET A 140 -2.93 11.65 8.55
N ILE A 141 -2.62 10.49 7.96
CA ILE A 141 -2.86 9.18 8.58
C ILE A 141 -2.13 9.08 9.92
N THR A 142 -0.85 9.42 9.95
CA THR A 142 -0.04 9.46 11.17
C THR A 142 -0.67 10.36 12.24
N SER A 143 -1.13 11.56 11.90
CA SER A 143 -1.78 12.46 12.86
C SER A 143 -3.10 11.91 13.41
N MET A 144 -3.86 11.17 12.60
CA MET A 144 -5.10 10.52 13.03
C MET A 144 -4.84 9.36 13.98
N PHE A 145 -3.75 8.60 13.78
CA PHE A 145 -3.36 7.54 14.69
C PHE A 145 -2.93 8.07 16.07
N TRP A 146 -2.23 9.20 16.11
CA TRP A 146 -1.76 9.75 17.37
C TRP A 146 -2.77 10.60 18.10
N GLY A 147 -3.82 11.10 17.45
CA GLY A 147 -4.93 11.80 18.11
C GLY A 147 -4.56 13.05 18.91
N GLY A 148 -3.32 13.54 18.83
CA GLY A 148 -2.79 14.59 19.71
C GLY A 148 -2.37 14.08 21.11
N THR A 149 -2.24 12.77 21.31
CA THR A 149 -1.85 12.14 22.59
C THR A 149 -0.39 12.36 22.96
N LEU A 150 0.45 12.72 21.99
CA LEU A 150 1.88 12.98 22.17
C LEU A 150 2.11 14.48 22.03
N GLU A 151 2.88 15.07 22.95
CA GLU A 151 3.23 16.49 22.92
C GLU A 151 4.75 16.70 22.81
N GLY A 152 5.14 17.80 22.16
CA GLY A 152 6.53 18.27 22.12
C GLY A 152 7.48 17.39 21.31
N ASP A 153 8.74 17.30 21.76
CA ASP A 153 9.82 16.62 21.03
C ASP A 153 9.61 15.11 20.86
N ILE A 154 8.84 14.51 21.78
CA ILE A 154 8.49 13.08 21.73
C ILE A 154 7.59 12.81 20.52
N GLU A 155 6.57 13.65 20.32
CA GLU A 155 5.68 13.56 19.15
C GLU A 155 6.47 13.70 17.85
N ALA A 156 7.37 14.70 17.77
CA ALA A 156 8.15 14.97 16.57
C ALA A 156 9.06 13.78 16.21
N ASN A 157 9.74 13.20 17.20
CA ASN A 157 10.62 12.06 17.02
C ASN A 157 9.86 10.79 16.60
N ILE A 158 8.74 10.48 17.26
CA ILE A 158 7.91 9.30 16.93
C ILE A 158 7.30 9.46 15.53
N ASN A 159 6.80 10.65 15.21
CA ASN A 159 6.29 10.96 13.87
C ASN A 159 7.34 10.74 12.78
N ALA A 160 8.57 11.21 13.01
CA ALA A 160 9.67 11.02 12.06
C ALA A 160 9.99 9.54 11.85
N GLN A 161 10.20 8.79 12.94
CA GLN A 161 10.49 7.36 12.89
C GLN A 161 9.36 6.56 12.21
N PHE A 162 8.11 6.86 12.52
CA PHE A 162 6.96 6.20 11.91
C PHE A 162 6.89 6.50 10.41
N ARG A 163 7.09 7.76 10.01
CA ARG A 163 7.11 8.15 8.59
C ARG A 163 8.21 7.45 7.82
N ASP A 164 9.40 7.34 8.39
CA ASP A 164 10.53 6.65 7.79
C ASP A 164 10.25 5.15 7.65
N ALA A 165 9.68 4.53 8.68
CA ALA A 165 9.27 3.12 8.65
C ALA A 165 8.21 2.84 7.57
N VAL A 166 7.15 3.65 7.52
CA VAL A 166 6.07 3.54 6.51
C VAL A 166 6.61 3.79 5.11
N SER A 167 7.48 4.78 4.92
CA SER A 167 8.09 5.07 3.62
C SER A 167 8.96 3.90 3.15
N GLY A 168 9.78 3.33 4.04
CA GLY A 168 10.59 2.15 3.76
C GLY A 168 9.73 0.93 3.39
N LEU A 169 8.64 0.71 4.11
CA LEU A 169 7.67 -0.36 3.81
C LEU A 169 7.07 -0.20 2.41
N LEU A 170 6.64 1.01 2.04
CA LEU A 170 6.04 1.27 0.73
C LEU A 170 7.03 1.06 -0.42
N VAL A 171 8.30 1.41 -0.22
CA VAL A 171 9.38 1.09 -1.16
C VAL A 171 9.56 -0.43 -1.30
N LEU A 172 9.56 -1.16 -0.20
CA LEU A 172 9.69 -2.62 -0.22
C LEU A 172 8.49 -3.32 -0.88
N TRP A 173 7.27 -2.80 -0.72
CA TRP A 173 6.08 -3.28 -1.41
C TRP A 173 6.14 -3.06 -2.93
N GLY A 174 6.69 -1.92 -3.37
CA GLY A 174 6.86 -1.61 -4.79
C GLY A 174 8.06 -2.29 -5.45
N LYS A 175 8.99 -2.83 -4.67
CA LYS A 175 10.24 -3.43 -5.17
C LYS A 175 9.97 -4.78 -5.83
N PRO A 176 10.28 -4.96 -7.14
CA PRO A 176 10.20 -6.27 -7.77
C PRO A 176 11.12 -7.26 -7.06
N ASN A 177 10.57 -8.41 -6.66
CA ASN A 177 11.30 -9.47 -5.97
C ASN A 177 11.36 -10.73 -6.85
N ILE A 178 12.57 -11.17 -7.18
CA ILE A 178 12.85 -12.32 -8.05
C ILE A 178 12.26 -13.61 -7.50
N SER A 179 12.21 -13.74 -6.16
CA SER A 179 11.65 -14.90 -5.47
C SER A 179 10.15 -15.06 -5.70
N GLU A 180 9.45 -14.00 -6.14
CA GLU A 180 8.03 -14.09 -6.52
C GLU A 180 7.81 -14.86 -7.81
N PHE A 181 8.79 -14.79 -8.72
CA PHE A 181 8.75 -15.44 -10.03
C PHE A 181 9.40 -16.82 -9.99
N PHE A 182 10.38 -17.01 -9.09
CA PHE A 182 11.13 -18.24 -8.92
C PHE A 182 11.05 -18.70 -7.46
N PRO A 183 9.99 -19.45 -7.07
CA PRO A 183 9.76 -19.84 -5.68
C PRO A 183 10.91 -20.61 -5.03
N PHE A 184 11.71 -21.35 -5.81
CA PHE A 184 12.88 -22.06 -5.30
C PHE A 184 13.99 -21.11 -4.79
N LEU A 185 13.97 -19.83 -5.17
CA LEU A 185 14.87 -18.81 -4.65
C LEU A 185 14.37 -18.14 -3.35
N ALA A 186 13.12 -18.40 -2.95
CA ALA A 186 12.50 -17.72 -1.82
C ALA A 186 13.23 -17.96 -0.49
N CYS A 187 13.83 -19.14 -0.30
CA CYS A 187 14.57 -19.46 0.93
C CYS A 187 15.86 -18.64 1.10
N PHE A 188 16.41 -18.07 0.02
CA PHE A 188 17.67 -17.33 0.07
C PHE A 188 17.50 -15.84 0.37
N ASP A 189 16.29 -15.28 0.22
CA ASP A 189 15.99 -13.84 0.34
C ASP A 189 17.06 -12.95 -0.35
N ILE A 190 17.39 -13.27 -1.60
CA ILE A 190 18.53 -12.68 -2.35
C ILE A 190 18.51 -11.14 -2.34
N GLN A 191 17.33 -10.53 -2.37
CA GLN A 191 17.14 -9.09 -2.39
C GLN A 191 16.89 -8.46 -1.01
N GLY A 192 16.94 -9.27 0.05
CA GLY A 192 16.72 -8.87 1.44
C GLY A 192 15.29 -8.39 1.75
N VAL A 193 14.33 -8.61 0.84
CA VAL A 193 13.00 -8.01 0.93
C VAL A 193 12.25 -8.52 2.15
N GLN A 194 12.34 -9.83 2.42
CA GLN A 194 11.66 -10.41 3.58
C GLN A 194 12.28 -9.91 4.88
N ARG A 195 13.61 -9.90 4.96
CA ARG A 195 14.35 -9.42 6.14
C ARG A 195 14.05 -7.95 6.43
N ASP A 196 14.21 -7.09 5.43
CA ASP A 196 14.06 -5.64 5.59
C ASP A 196 12.60 -5.29 5.94
N MET A 197 11.63 -6.02 5.39
CA MET A 197 10.22 -5.84 5.74
C MET A 197 9.93 -6.22 7.20
N LYS A 198 10.52 -7.31 7.71
CA LYS A 198 10.37 -7.69 9.12
C LYS A 198 10.96 -6.64 10.05
N ILE A 199 12.05 -6.00 9.67
CA ILE A 199 12.65 -4.90 10.45
C ILE A 199 11.68 -3.71 10.48
N ALA A 200 11.14 -3.30 9.34
CA ALA A 200 10.17 -2.21 9.27
C ALA A 200 8.88 -2.52 10.06
N SER A 201 8.34 -3.73 9.95
CA SER A 201 7.16 -4.19 10.71
C SER A 201 7.39 -4.09 12.21
N ARG A 202 8.53 -4.59 12.69
CA ARG A 202 8.88 -4.54 14.13
C ARG A 202 9.02 -3.11 14.65
N LEU A 203 9.57 -2.20 13.85
CA LEU A 203 9.68 -0.79 14.24
C LEU A 203 8.28 -0.17 14.38
N ILE A 204 7.37 -0.46 13.46
CA ILE A 204 5.98 -0.01 13.53
C ILE A 204 5.26 -0.60 14.74
N GLU A 205 5.43 -1.90 15.01
CA GLU A 205 4.89 -2.57 16.20
C GLU A 205 5.39 -1.92 17.50
N GLN A 206 6.71 -1.68 17.61
CA GLN A 206 7.30 -1.01 18.77
C GLN A 206 6.75 0.39 19.00
N ILE A 207 6.52 1.15 17.92
CA ILE A 207 5.92 2.48 18.02
C ILE A 207 4.47 2.37 18.50
N PHE A 208 3.69 1.43 17.98
CA PHE A 208 2.32 1.24 18.43
C PHE A 208 2.25 0.79 19.89
N ASP A 209 3.07 -0.17 20.30
CA ASP A 209 3.14 -0.62 21.69
C ASP A 209 3.51 0.53 22.63
N PHE A 210 4.43 1.41 22.23
CA PHE A 210 4.81 2.59 23.02
C PHE A 210 3.66 3.60 23.19
N VAL A 211 2.80 3.76 22.19
CA VAL A 211 1.72 4.77 22.22
C VAL A 211 0.45 4.26 22.91
N PHE A 212 0.20 2.96 22.86
CA PHE A 212 -1.02 2.35 23.42
C PHE A 212 -0.83 1.71 24.81
N LEU A 213 0.39 1.75 25.38
CA LEU A 213 0.71 1.40 26.77
C LEU A 213 0.90 2.66 27.62
#